data_AF-A0A7D8B9Z5-F1
#
_entry.id   AF-A0A7D8B9Z5-F1
#
_cell.length_a   1.000
_cell.length_b   1.000
_cell.length_c   1.000
_cell.angle_alpha   90.00
_cell.angle_beta   90.00
_cell.angle_gamma   90.00
#
_symmetry.space_group_name_H-M   'P 1'
#
loop_
_entity.id
_entity.type
_entity.pdbx_description
1 polymer ?
#
loop_
_entity_poly.entity_id
_entity_poly.type
_entity_poly.pdbx_seq_one_letter_code
_entity_poly.pdbx_strand_id
1 'polypeptide(L)'
;MTQPEEQRSSQNEFVELQNLLLGDQLRQLEELRRRLDDPNLRSQETSKIFVQALSLSVQADRRLQPTLQPVVEEALRISVERDPQLLANALFPIVGQAVRKAVAHSMQQILDSLNSVLANGFSLERWGWRIEALRSGKSFGEIALARSLTYRVEHVYLIHRKTGLLLAESSRDPDLLGDPSLVVGMLTALQDFVRDSFTTNKQDDLEVLHIGEFKVWLLHGPLAILALVVRGQLPPQLEAAFSDRIEAINETFRPQLASFEATGRPIAGIDARLDDFLLGTASAAAPSYTKPKVAAGLVLTAALVAAFFPLCAGIRWHNYLRALKAEPGVVVIDAHRGWSTFSLAGLRDPMAADPYSLLAKYHLSPSKVNEQWGQYLSLDPRFAGARRLRDEAASLHKQAVYFEEDAADIPMGQLPVLDTIGDQMRALIADATAQGKQIQIQVVGHTDRTGSESRNAEVSQQRAQTMIALLGARGIDPKYFSAMGLGHAAPDGPGADAYEDYLDRRVTFNVLLDGKQ
;
A
#
# COMPACT_ATOMS: atom_id res chain seq x y z
N MET A 1 79.76 -116.80 -23.11
CA MET A 1 80.57 -115.61 -23.44
C MET A 1 79.94 -114.92 -24.64
N THR A 2 79.93 -113.58 -24.62
CA THR A 2 79.72 -112.60 -25.72
C THR A 2 78.36 -112.55 -26.43
N GLN A 3 77.37 -111.83 -25.87
CA GLN A 3 76.31 -111.11 -26.64
C GLN A 3 75.66 -109.89 -25.90
N PRO A 4 76.37 -108.79 -25.50
CA PRO A 4 75.67 -107.54 -25.12
C PRO A 4 76.02 -106.29 -25.96
N GLU A 5 77.04 -106.29 -26.82
CA GLU A 5 77.48 -105.07 -27.52
C GLU A 5 76.70 -104.75 -28.82
N GLU A 6 76.27 -105.76 -29.60
CA GLU A 6 75.48 -105.55 -30.83
C GLU A 6 74.10 -104.92 -30.57
N GLN A 7 73.51 -105.17 -29.40
CA GLN A 7 72.20 -104.62 -29.03
C GLN A 7 72.23 -103.10 -28.78
N ARG A 8 73.37 -102.54 -28.34
CA ARG A 8 73.48 -101.09 -28.09
C ARG A 8 73.63 -100.27 -29.37
N SER A 9 74.33 -100.82 -30.37
CA SER A 9 74.50 -100.19 -31.69
C SER A 9 73.16 -100.06 -32.42
N SER A 10 72.42 -101.17 -32.48
CA SER A 10 71.11 -101.24 -33.12
C SER A 10 70.05 -100.37 -32.42
N GLN A 11 70.15 -100.19 -31.09
CA GLN A 11 69.28 -99.27 -30.35
C GLN A 11 69.52 -97.80 -30.74
N ASN A 12 70.77 -97.40 -30.94
CA ASN A 12 71.11 -96.03 -31.33
C ASN A 12 70.73 -95.72 -32.78
N GLU A 13 70.95 -96.66 -33.71
CA GLU A 13 70.51 -96.54 -35.10
C GLU A 13 68.97 -96.45 -35.20
N PHE A 14 68.26 -97.17 -34.34
CA PHE A 14 66.80 -97.09 -34.26
C PHE A 14 66.32 -95.72 -33.76
N VAL A 15 66.98 -95.15 -32.75
CA VAL A 15 66.67 -93.79 -32.26
C VAL A 15 66.99 -92.73 -33.32
N GLU A 16 68.07 -92.91 -34.08
CA GLU A 16 68.45 -92.02 -35.18
C GLU A 16 67.45 -92.08 -36.34
N LEU A 17 67.00 -93.28 -36.73
CA LEU A 17 65.94 -93.49 -37.72
C LEU A 17 64.58 -92.94 -37.24
N GLN A 18 64.27 -93.11 -35.95
CA GLN A 18 63.06 -92.58 -35.33
C GLN A 18 63.06 -91.04 -35.35
N ASN A 19 64.21 -90.41 -35.08
CA ASN A 19 64.35 -88.96 -35.20
C ASN A 19 64.30 -88.47 -36.65
N LEU A 20 64.79 -89.25 -37.62
CA LEU A 20 64.74 -88.89 -39.05
C LEU A 20 63.33 -89.03 -39.66
N LEU A 21 62.58 -90.06 -39.25
CA LEU A 21 61.23 -90.34 -39.76
C LEU A 21 60.13 -89.58 -39.01
N LEU A 22 60.30 -89.37 -37.70
CA LEU A 22 59.26 -88.85 -36.80
C LEU A 22 59.69 -87.64 -35.97
N GLY A 23 60.92 -87.14 -36.12
CA GLY A 23 61.42 -86.04 -35.28
C GLY A 23 60.59 -84.76 -35.37
N ASP A 24 60.01 -84.45 -36.53
CA ASP A 24 59.13 -83.28 -36.66
C ASP A 24 57.77 -83.48 -35.98
N GLN A 25 57.18 -84.67 -36.10
CA GLN A 25 55.94 -85.05 -35.42
C GLN A 25 56.13 -85.05 -33.89
N LEU A 26 57.26 -85.58 -33.40
CA LEU A 26 57.58 -85.59 -31.97
C LEU A 26 57.76 -84.17 -31.42
N ARG A 27 58.42 -83.27 -32.14
CA ARG A 27 58.55 -81.85 -31.76
C ARG A 27 57.21 -81.12 -31.74
N GLN A 28 56.34 -81.35 -32.74
CA GLN A 28 54.99 -80.78 -32.75
C GLN A 28 54.15 -81.26 -31.57
N LEU A 29 54.27 -82.54 -31.22
CA LEU A 29 53.55 -83.15 -30.11
C LEU A 29 54.07 -82.64 -28.75
N GLU A 30 55.38 -82.41 -28.65
CA GLU A 30 56.04 -81.83 -27.48
C GLU A 30 55.67 -80.35 -27.31
N GLU A 31 55.57 -79.58 -28.40
CA GLU A 31 55.08 -78.20 -28.39
C GLU A 31 53.59 -78.11 -28.00
N LEU A 32 52.74 -79.00 -28.53
CA LEU A 32 51.34 -79.13 -28.12
C LEU A 32 51.21 -79.49 -26.64
N ARG A 33 52.04 -80.43 -26.18
CA ARG A 33 52.12 -80.81 -24.78
C ARG A 33 52.55 -79.63 -23.91
N ARG A 34 53.54 -78.86 -24.34
CA ARG A 34 53.99 -77.64 -23.64
C ARG A 34 52.88 -76.59 -23.53
N ARG A 35 52.08 -76.40 -24.57
CA ARG A 35 50.91 -75.48 -24.53
C ARG A 35 49.81 -75.95 -23.55
N LEU A 36 49.64 -77.26 -23.39
CA LEU A 36 48.64 -77.84 -22.48
C LEU A 36 49.13 -77.89 -21.02
N ASP A 37 50.40 -78.21 -20.82
CA ASP A 37 51.02 -78.43 -19.50
C ASP A 37 51.53 -77.13 -18.85
N ASP A 38 51.91 -76.10 -19.63
CA ASP A 38 52.35 -74.79 -19.10
C ASP A 38 51.14 -73.89 -18.73
N PRO A 39 50.88 -73.63 -17.43
CA PRO A 39 49.72 -72.85 -17.00
C PRO A 39 49.76 -71.40 -17.45
N ASN A 40 50.95 -70.81 -17.57
CA ASN A 40 51.12 -69.40 -17.92
C ASN A 40 50.88 -69.18 -19.41
N LEU A 41 51.45 -70.04 -20.24
CA LEU A 41 51.29 -70.01 -21.68
C LEU A 41 49.82 -70.24 -22.06
N ARG A 42 49.17 -71.22 -21.42
CA ARG A 42 47.74 -71.48 -21.56
C ARG A 42 46.87 -70.31 -21.11
N SER A 43 47.21 -69.66 -19.99
CA SER A 43 46.46 -68.50 -19.50
C SER A 43 46.54 -67.30 -20.46
N GLN A 44 47.70 -67.06 -21.07
CA GLN A 44 47.88 -66.01 -22.08
C GLN A 44 47.10 -66.29 -23.37
N GLU A 45 47.15 -67.53 -23.87
CA GLU A 45 46.37 -67.94 -25.04
C GLU A 45 44.86 -67.88 -24.76
N THR A 46 44.43 -68.35 -23.61
CA THR A 46 43.02 -68.31 -23.18
C THR A 46 42.53 -66.88 -23.00
N SER A 47 43.34 -65.97 -22.45
CA SER A 47 42.99 -64.55 -22.29
C SER A 47 42.70 -63.87 -23.62
N LYS A 48 43.48 -64.18 -24.67
CA LYS A 48 43.24 -63.66 -26.03
C LYS A 48 41.91 -64.16 -26.62
N ILE A 49 41.54 -65.39 -26.31
CA ILE A 49 40.31 -66.02 -26.82
C ILE A 49 39.09 -65.66 -25.94
N PHE A 50 39.29 -65.36 -24.66
CA PHE A 50 38.24 -65.16 -23.67
C PHE A 50 37.28 -64.02 -24.04
N VAL A 51 37.80 -62.88 -24.52
CA VAL A 51 36.95 -61.76 -24.94
C VAL A 51 36.02 -62.17 -26.08
N GLN A 52 36.55 -62.92 -27.05
CA GLN A 52 35.78 -63.40 -28.19
C GLN A 52 34.77 -64.48 -27.78
N ALA A 53 35.18 -65.43 -26.93
CA ALA A 53 34.31 -66.46 -26.37
C ALA A 53 33.18 -65.88 -25.52
N LEU A 54 33.45 -64.85 -24.70
CA LEU A 54 32.46 -64.15 -23.90
C LEU A 54 31.45 -63.43 -24.79
N SER A 55 31.90 -62.73 -25.83
CA SER A 55 31.01 -62.04 -26.78
C SER A 55 30.07 -63.01 -27.52
N LEU A 56 30.57 -64.18 -27.93
CA LEU A 56 29.79 -65.23 -28.59
C LEU A 56 28.80 -65.87 -27.61
N SER A 57 29.21 -66.10 -26.36
CA SER A 57 28.36 -66.67 -25.32
C SER A 57 27.22 -65.74 -24.91
N VAL A 58 27.46 -64.42 -24.84
CA VAL A 58 26.43 -63.41 -24.56
C VAL A 58 25.36 -63.38 -25.68
N GLN A 59 25.75 -63.61 -26.93
CA GLN A 59 24.81 -63.63 -28.06
C GLN A 59 24.05 -64.95 -28.18
N ALA A 60 24.68 -66.08 -27.87
CA ALA A 60 24.12 -67.40 -28.08
C ALA A 60 23.26 -67.90 -26.90
N ASP A 61 23.58 -67.53 -25.65
CA ASP A 61 22.95 -68.15 -24.48
C ASP A 61 22.61 -67.13 -23.37
N ARG A 62 21.30 -66.93 -23.15
CA ARG A 62 20.79 -66.05 -22.08
C ARG A 62 21.10 -66.56 -20.66
N ARG A 63 21.62 -67.79 -20.53
CA ARG A 63 22.02 -68.38 -19.24
C ARG A 63 23.27 -67.75 -18.63
N LEU A 64 24.09 -67.05 -19.42
CA LEU A 64 25.28 -66.38 -18.91
C LEU A 64 24.96 -65.16 -18.04
N GLN A 65 23.85 -64.47 -18.33
CA GLN A 65 23.40 -63.29 -17.57
C GLN A 65 23.21 -63.57 -16.07
N PRO A 66 22.41 -64.57 -15.64
CA PRO A 66 22.23 -64.87 -14.21
C PRO A 66 23.51 -65.41 -13.54
N THR A 67 24.46 -65.98 -14.29
CA THR A 67 25.75 -66.45 -13.73
C THR A 67 26.72 -65.29 -13.47
N LEU A 68 26.73 -64.27 -14.32
CA LEU A 68 27.58 -63.09 -14.16
C LEU A 68 26.97 -62.03 -13.24
N GLN A 69 25.64 -62.00 -13.11
CA GLN A 69 24.92 -61.05 -12.26
C GLN A 69 25.50 -60.91 -10.85
N PRO A 70 25.72 -61.99 -10.05
CA PRO A 70 26.26 -61.84 -8.70
C PRO A 70 27.69 -61.28 -8.68
N VAL A 71 28.51 -61.56 -9.71
CA VAL A 71 29.88 -61.03 -9.81
C VAL A 71 29.86 -59.53 -10.15
N VAL A 72 28.96 -59.12 -11.04
CA VAL A 72 28.78 -57.71 -11.42
C VAL A 72 28.17 -56.93 -10.26
N GLU A 73 27.16 -57.47 -9.58
CA GLU A 73 26.54 -56.85 -8.40
C GLU A 73 27.55 -56.65 -7.27
N GLU A 74 28.39 -57.65 -7.00
CA GLU A 74 29.46 -57.56 -5.99
C GLU A 74 30.52 -56.53 -6.39
N ALA A 75 30.95 -56.52 -7.65
CA ALA A 75 31.90 -55.53 -8.16
C ALA A 75 31.31 -54.11 -8.11
N LEU A 76 30.03 -53.95 -8.42
CA LEU A 76 29.32 -52.67 -8.32
C LEU A 76 29.23 -52.20 -6.86
N ARG A 77 28.91 -53.11 -5.93
CA ARG A 77 28.86 -52.83 -4.49
C ARG A 77 30.21 -52.33 -3.98
N ILE A 78 31.29 -53.07 -4.27
CA ILE A 78 32.66 -52.70 -3.91
C ILE A 78 33.04 -51.35 -4.55
N SER A 79 32.65 -51.12 -5.81
CA SER A 79 32.93 -49.86 -6.49
C SER A 79 32.21 -48.66 -5.86
N VAL A 80 30.96 -48.83 -5.44
CA VAL A 80 30.15 -47.78 -4.79
C VAL A 80 30.66 -47.48 -3.38
N GLU A 81 31.06 -48.50 -2.61
CA GLU A 81 31.66 -48.33 -1.28
C GLU A 81 33.01 -47.58 -1.34
N ARG A 82 33.77 -47.81 -2.42
CA ARG A 82 35.12 -47.23 -2.58
C ARG A 82 35.11 -45.82 -3.16
N ASP A 83 34.18 -45.51 -4.07
CA ASP A 83 34.03 -44.17 -4.66
C ASP A 83 32.55 -43.79 -4.88
N PRO A 84 31.92 -43.17 -3.87
CA PRO A 84 30.55 -42.67 -3.99
C PRO A 84 30.36 -41.58 -5.07
N GLN A 85 31.42 -40.88 -5.49
CA GLN A 85 31.31 -39.82 -6.50
C GLN A 85 31.02 -40.38 -7.88
N LEU A 86 31.46 -41.60 -8.18
CA LEU A 86 31.19 -42.26 -9.46
C LEU A 86 29.69 -42.51 -9.66
N LEU A 87 29.00 -42.95 -8.60
CA LEU A 87 27.55 -43.11 -8.60
C LEU A 87 26.84 -41.76 -8.66
N ALA A 88 27.31 -40.77 -7.90
CA ALA A 88 26.74 -39.42 -7.92
C ALA A 88 26.83 -38.79 -9.32
N ASN A 89 27.98 -38.90 -10.01
CA ASN A 89 28.19 -38.36 -11.36
C ASN A 89 27.36 -39.09 -12.42
N ALA A 90 27.15 -40.41 -12.26
CA ALA A 90 26.29 -41.19 -13.15
C ALA A 90 24.80 -40.82 -12.99
N LEU A 91 24.36 -40.55 -11.75
CA LEU A 91 22.98 -40.21 -11.44
C LEU A 91 22.65 -38.72 -11.61
N PHE A 92 23.65 -37.83 -11.50
CA PHE A 92 23.45 -36.38 -11.55
C PHE A 92 22.68 -35.87 -12.78
N PRO A 93 22.87 -36.39 -14.00
CA PRO A 93 22.07 -35.95 -15.16
C PRO A 93 20.58 -36.26 -15.00
N ILE A 94 20.25 -37.43 -14.44
CA ILE A 94 18.87 -37.90 -14.25
C ILE A 94 18.24 -37.22 -13.04
N VAL A 95 18.94 -37.23 -11.90
CA VAL A 95 18.50 -36.56 -10.67
C VAL A 95 18.40 -35.05 -10.89
N GLY A 96 19.34 -34.45 -11.59
CA GLY A 96 19.32 -33.04 -11.95
C GLY A 96 18.15 -32.67 -12.86
N GLN A 97 17.78 -33.53 -13.83
CA GLN A 97 16.55 -33.33 -14.62
C GLN A 97 15.29 -33.47 -13.77
N ALA A 98 15.21 -34.48 -12.91
CA ALA A 98 14.08 -34.69 -12.01
C ALA A 98 13.91 -33.53 -11.02
N VAL A 99 15.00 -33.06 -10.40
CA VAL A 99 15.00 -31.92 -9.48
C VAL A 99 14.59 -30.64 -10.21
N ARG A 100 15.14 -30.38 -11.40
CA ARG A 100 14.73 -29.20 -12.20
C ARG A 100 13.24 -29.25 -12.56
N LYS A 101 12.70 -30.42 -12.93
CA LYS A 101 11.27 -30.61 -13.24
C LYS A 101 10.41 -30.38 -12.00
N ALA A 102 10.78 -30.95 -10.85
CA ALA A 102 10.07 -30.77 -9.58
C ALA A 102 10.06 -29.31 -9.10
N VAL A 103 11.20 -28.61 -9.18
CA VAL A 103 11.30 -27.20 -8.80
C VAL A 103 10.49 -26.31 -9.74
N ALA A 104 10.55 -26.56 -11.05
CA ALA A 104 9.75 -25.81 -12.02
C ALA A 104 8.25 -25.98 -11.79
N HIS A 105 7.79 -27.21 -11.55
CA HIS A 105 6.39 -27.51 -11.25
C HIS A 105 5.93 -26.84 -9.95
N SER A 106 6.75 -26.91 -8.90
CA SER A 106 6.45 -26.24 -7.62
C SER A 106 6.38 -24.72 -7.75
N MET A 107 7.30 -24.09 -8.52
CA MET A 107 7.26 -22.65 -8.79
C MET A 107 5.99 -22.24 -9.54
N GLN A 108 5.55 -23.02 -10.53
CA GLN A 108 4.30 -22.76 -11.25
C GLN A 108 3.08 -22.86 -10.34
N GLN A 109 3.00 -23.89 -9.49
CA GLN A 109 1.93 -24.02 -8.49
C GLN A 109 1.88 -22.82 -7.53
N ILE A 110 3.04 -22.32 -7.09
CA ILE A 110 3.10 -21.12 -6.23
C ILE A 110 2.56 -19.90 -6.98
N LEU A 111 2.97 -19.68 -8.22
CA LEU A 111 2.50 -18.57 -9.04
C LEU A 111 0.98 -18.62 -9.25
N ASP A 112 0.43 -19.81 -9.51
CA ASP A 112 -1.02 -20.00 -9.67
C ASP A 112 -1.78 -19.73 -8.36
N SER A 113 -1.20 -20.12 -7.21
CA SER A 113 -1.77 -19.83 -5.89
C SER A 113 -1.75 -18.33 -5.56
N LEU A 114 -0.70 -17.60 -5.96
CA LEU A 114 -0.63 -16.15 -5.77
C LEU A 114 -1.62 -15.43 -6.67
N ASN A 115 -1.75 -15.88 -7.92
CA ASN A 115 -2.68 -15.29 -8.88
C ASN A 115 -4.14 -15.47 -8.43
N SER A 116 -4.50 -16.61 -7.84
CA SER A 116 -5.85 -16.85 -7.31
C SER A 116 -6.17 -15.99 -6.07
N VAL A 117 -5.18 -15.73 -5.21
CA VAL A 117 -5.32 -14.81 -4.07
C VAL A 117 -5.49 -13.35 -4.53
N LEU A 118 -4.73 -12.96 -5.56
CA LEU A 118 -4.74 -11.61 -6.14
C LEU A 118 -5.99 -11.31 -6.97
N ALA A 119 -6.48 -12.27 -7.76
CA ALA A 119 -7.64 -12.09 -8.65
C ALA A 119 -8.92 -11.65 -7.91
N ASN A 120 -9.03 -11.92 -6.61
CA ASN A 120 -10.17 -11.53 -5.77
C ASN A 120 -9.95 -10.23 -4.96
N GLY A 121 -8.94 -9.43 -5.31
CA GLY A 121 -8.38 -8.26 -4.60
C GLY A 121 -9.35 -7.28 -3.92
N PHE A 122 -10.60 -7.17 -4.40
CA PHE A 122 -11.57 -6.15 -3.98
C PHE A 122 -12.94 -6.71 -3.51
N SER A 123 -13.01 -7.92 -2.94
CA SER A 123 -14.24 -8.38 -2.27
C SER A 123 -14.37 -7.80 -0.84
N LEU A 124 -15.51 -7.12 -0.58
CA LEU A 124 -15.92 -6.59 0.73
C LEU A 124 -15.95 -7.65 1.86
N GLU A 125 -15.98 -8.94 1.52
CA GLU A 125 -16.01 -10.05 2.49
C GLU A 125 -14.73 -10.16 3.34
N ARG A 126 -13.58 -9.72 2.81
CA ARG A 126 -12.26 -9.81 3.49
C ARG A 126 -12.13 -8.88 4.69
N TRP A 127 -12.87 -7.76 4.70
CA TRP A 127 -12.94 -6.89 5.86
C TRP A 127 -13.61 -7.58 7.05
N GLY A 128 -14.61 -8.42 6.79
CA GLY A 128 -15.22 -9.28 7.80
C GLY A 128 -14.21 -10.24 8.43
N TRP A 129 -13.38 -10.90 7.60
CA TRP A 129 -12.34 -11.83 8.08
C TRP A 129 -11.24 -11.14 8.88
N ARG A 130 -10.91 -9.87 8.59
CA ARG A 130 -9.95 -9.08 9.37
C ARG A 130 -10.46 -8.76 10.76
N ILE A 131 -11.75 -8.40 10.87
CA ILE A 131 -12.39 -8.15 12.17
C ILE A 131 -12.50 -9.47 12.95
N GLU A 132 -12.81 -10.57 12.28
CA GLU A 132 -12.87 -11.91 12.88
C GLU A 132 -11.49 -12.40 13.35
N ALA A 133 -10.42 -12.14 12.59
CA ALA A 133 -9.02 -12.42 12.97
C ALA A 133 -8.65 -11.68 14.26
N LEU A 134 -9.01 -10.39 14.33
CA LEU A 134 -8.77 -9.56 15.51
C LEU A 134 -9.53 -10.04 16.75
N ARG A 135 -10.74 -10.59 16.56
CA ARG A 135 -11.56 -11.11 17.66
C ARG A 135 -11.18 -12.52 18.10
N SER A 136 -10.72 -13.35 17.17
CA SER A 136 -10.40 -14.77 17.40
C SER A 136 -8.93 -15.01 17.74
N GLY A 137 -8.06 -14.01 17.61
CA GLY A 137 -6.62 -14.12 17.87
C GLY A 137 -5.85 -14.94 16.81
N LYS A 138 -6.53 -15.34 15.73
CA LYS A 138 -5.94 -16.08 14.61
C LYS A 138 -5.39 -15.12 13.56
N SER A 139 -4.35 -15.53 12.84
CA SER A 139 -3.82 -14.68 11.77
C SER A 139 -4.84 -14.54 10.62
N PHE A 140 -4.81 -13.40 9.92
CA PHE A 140 -5.64 -13.21 8.73
C PHE A 140 -5.40 -14.31 7.68
N GLY A 141 -4.15 -14.77 7.58
CA GLY A 141 -3.77 -15.91 6.75
C GLY A 141 -4.47 -17.20 7.16
N GLU A 142 -4.56 -17.50 8.46
CA GLU A 142 -5.27 -18.69 8.96
C GLU A 142 -6.77 -18.67 8.66
N ILE A 143 -7.44 -17.52 8.84
CA ILE A 143 -8.88 -17.41 8.56
C ILE A 143 -9.15 -17.45 7.05
N ALA A 144 -8.31 -16.77 6.26
CA ALA A 144 -8.40 -16.79 4.81
C ALA A 144 -8.14 -18.19 4.27
N LEU A 145 -7.10 -18.88 4.74
CA LEU A 145 -6.74 -20.25 4.34
C LEU A 145 -7.82 -21.26 4.72
N ALA A 146 -8.34 -21.18 5.95
CA ALA A 146 -9.41 -22.06 6.42
C ALA A 146 -10.71 -21.93 5.62
N ARG A 147 -10.97 -20.76 5.03
CA ARG A 147 -12.16 -20.52 4.19
C ARG A 147 -11.88 -20.57 2.68
N SER A 148 -10.62 -20.51 2.24
CA SER A 148 -10.22 -20.60 0.82
C SER A 148 -9.92 -22.03 0.37
N LEU A 149 -9.60 -22.94 1.29
CA LEU A 149 -9.34 -24.36 1.00
C LEU A 149 -10.63 -25.20 1.02
N THR A 150 -11.67 -24.73 0.34
CA THR A 150 -12.87 -25.53 0.11
C THR A 150 -12.62 -26.46 -1.07
N TYR A 151 -12.22 -27.70 -0.77
CA TYR A 151 -12.29 -28.78 -1.74
C TYR A 151 -13.53 -29.62 -1.44
N ARG A 152 -14.23 -30.02 -2.49
CA ARG A 152 -15.35 -30.93 -2.39
C ARG A 152 -15.20 -32.02 -3.43
N VAL A 153 -15.06 -33.27 -2.98
CA VAL A 153 -15.12 -34.44 -3.86
C VAL A 153 -16.58 -34.73 -4.14
N GLU A 154 -16.95 -34.74 -5.42
CA GLU A 154 -18.32 -34.94 -5.89
C GLU A 154 -18.55 -36.40 -6.32
N HIS A 155 -17.59 -36.95 -7.08
CA HIS A 155 -17.62 -38.32 -7.61
C HIS A 155 -16.25 -38.97 -7.51
N VAL A 156 -16.27 -40.28 -7.32
CA VAL A 156 -15.11 -41.15 -7.23
C VAL A 156 -15.38 -42.36 -8.13
N TYR A 157 -14.53 -42.57 -9.13
CA TYR A 157 -14.60 -43.74 -10.00
C TYR A 157 -13.36 -44.59 -9.82
N LEU A 158 -13.55 -45.90 -9.65
CA LEU A 158 -12.46 -46.86 -9.71
C LEU A 158 -12.50 -47.57 -11.06
N ILE A 159 -11.40 -47.51 -11.80
CA ILE A 159 -11.29 -47.98 -13.17
C ILE A 159 -10.21 -49.07 -13.23
N HIS A 160 -10.46 -50.17 -13.94
CA HIS A 160 -9.47 -51.22 -14.09
C HIS A 160 -8.36 -50.79 -15.06
N ARG A 161 -7.09 -50.89 -14.66
CA ARG A 161 -5.96 -50.30 -15.39
C ARG A 161 -5.75 -50.88 -16.79
N LYS A 162 -6.02 -52.17 -16.99
CA LYS A 162 -5.79 -52.85 -18.28
C LYS A 162 -6.96 -52.75 -19.25
N THR A 163 -8.20 -52.78 -18.73
CA THR A 163 -9.41 -52.86 -19.56
C THR A 163 -10.13 -51.52 -19.68
N GLY A 164 -9.83 -50.55 -18.81
CA GLY A 164 -10.52 -49.26 -18.79
C GLY A 164 -11.98 -49.33 -18.34
N LEU A 165 -12.43 -50.47 -17.80
CA LEU A 165 -13.81 -50.64 -17.35
C LEU A 165 -14.00 -50.09 -15.93
N LEU A 166 -15.21 -49.56 -15.67
CA LEU A 166 -15.63 -49.14 -14.34
C LEU A 166 -15.74 -50.36 -13.41
N LEU A 167 -15.02 -50.33 -12.29
CA LEU A 167 -15.02 -51.36 -11.25
C LEU A 167 -16.05 -51.06 -10.16
N ALA A 168 -16.08 -49.80 -9.73
CA ALA A 168 -16.88 -49.32 -8.61
C ALA A 168 -17.00 -47.80 -8.70
N GLU A 169 -18.08 -47.26 -8.15
CA GLU A 169 -18.32 -45.83 -8.09
C GLU A 169 -18.87 -45.42 -6.74
N SER A 170 -18.58 -44.19 -6.36
CA SER A 170 -19.20 -43.54 -5.22
C SER A 170 -19.39 -42.06 -5.54
N SER A 171 -20.58 -41.54 -5.26
CA SER A 171 -20.94 -40.15 -5.52
C SER A 171 -21.77 -39.57 -4.39
N ARG A 172 -21.61 -38.26 -4.17
CA ARG A 172 -22.48 -37.51 -3.24
C ARG A 172 -23.79 -37.09 -3.89
N ASP A 173 -23.76 -36.79 -5.18
CA ASP A 173 -24.91 -36.35 -5.97
C ASP A 173 -24.95 -37.18 -7.27
N PRO A 174 -25.77 -38.24 -7.35
CA PRO A 174 -25.80 -39.16 -8.49
C PRO A 174 -26.15 -38.51 -9.83
N ASP A 175 -26.83 -37.36 -9.81
CA ASP A 175 -27.34 -36.70 -11.03
C ASP A 175 -26.39 -35.62 -11.58
N LEU A 176 -25.30 -35.31 -10.87
CA LEU A 176 -24.43 -34.17 -11.20
C LEU A 176 -23.58 -34.41 -12.45
N LEU A 177 -23.11 -35.64 -12.63
CA LEU A 177 -22.46 -36.11 -13.85
C LEU A 177 -23.37 -37.18 -14.45
N GLY A 178 -23.52 -37.18 -15.78
CA GLY A 178 -24.36 -38.17 -16.48
C GLY A 178 -23.86 -39.62 -16.30
N ASP A 179 -24.26 -40.52 -17.19
CA ASP A 179 -23.96 -41.96 -17.05
C ASP A 179 -22.47 -42.25 -16.72
N PRO A 180 -22.17 -42.85 -15.55
CA PRO A 180 -20.82 -43.19 -15.10
C PRO A 180 -20.00 -43.98 -16.13
N SER A 181 -20.65 -44.89 -16.86
CA SER A 181 -19.99 -45.72 -17.86
C SER A 181 -19.50 -44.90 -19.05
N LEU A 182 -20.24 -43.85 -19.42
CA LEU A 182 -19.84 -42.93 -20.48
C LEU A 182 -18.67 -42.05 -20.03
N VAL A 183 -18.69 -41.58 -18.79
CA VAL A 183 -17.61 -40.77 -18.21
C VAL A 183 -16.31 -41.57 -18.15
N VAL A 184 -16.36 -42.81 -17.65
CA VAL A 184 -15.19 -43.71 -17.63
C VAL A 184 -14.71 -44.03 -19.04
N GLY A 185 -15.62 -44.31 -19.98
CA GLY A 185 -15.26 -44.56 -21.38
C GLY A 185 -14.53 -43.38 -22.02
N MET A 186 -14.97 -42.14 -21.74
CA MET A 186 -14.27 -40.92 -22.17
C MET A 186 -12.88 -40.80 -21.54
N LEU A 187 -12.76 -41.04 -20.23
CA LEU A 187 -11.48 -40.94 -19.53
C LEU A 187 -10.47 -41.97 -20.04
N THR A 188 -10.89 -43.22 -20.26
CA THR A 188 -10.05 -44.25 -20.85
C THR A 188 -9.63 -43.89 -22.28
N ALA A 189 -10.57 -43.43 -23.12
CA ALA A 189 -10.24 -43.03 -24.49
C ALA A 189 -9.25 -41.85 -24.53
N LEU A 190 -9.37 -40.90 -23.60
CA LEU A 190 -8.44 -39.78 -23.48
C LEU A 190 -7.05 -40.27 -23.03
N GLN A 191 -6.98 -41.21 -22.09
CA GLN A 191 -5.72 -41.81 -21.66
C GLN A 191 -5.03 -42.58 -22.79
N ASP A 192 -5.79 -43.37 -23.56
CA ASP A 192 -5.26 -44.10 -24.71
C ASP A 192 -4.75 -43.14 -25.78
N PHE A 193 -5.50 -42.06 -26.06
CA PHE A 193 -5.06 -41.02 -26.99
C PHE A 193 -3.75 -40.34 -26.54
N VAL A 194 -3.61 -40.01 -25.26
CA VAL A 194 -2.39 -39.39 -24.73
C VAL A 194 -1.20 -40.35 -24.85
N ARG A 195 -1.39 -41.62 -24.49
CA ARG A 195 -0.33 -42.65 -24.60
C ARG A 195 0.10 -42.90 -26.05
N ASP A 196 -0.84 -42.90 -26.99
CA ASP A 196 -0.54 -43.12 -28.41
C ASP A 196 0.10 -41.88 -29.07
N SER A 197 -0.27 -40.68 -28.63
CA SER A 197 0.20 -39.42 -29.23
C SER A 197 1.55 -38.93 -28.69
N PHE A 198 1.85 -39.21 -27.41
CA PHE A 198 3.06 -38.73 -26.75
C PHE A 198 4.04 -39.89 -26.52
N THR A 199 4.87 -40.20 -27.51
CA THR A 199 5.92 -41.24 -27.47
C THR A 199 7.17 -40.82 -26.67
N THR A 200 7.00 -40.28 -25.46
CA THR A 200 8.10 -40.05 -24.51
C THR A 200 7.87 -40.96 -23.30
N ASN A 201 8.96 -41.41 -22.65
CA ASN A 201 9.04 -42.36 -21.54
C ASN A 201 7.71 -42.75 -20.86
N LYS A 202 7.52 -44.06 -20.59
CA LYS A 202 6.35 -44.77 -20.00
C LYS A 202 5.77 -44.25 -18.66
N GLN A 203 6.01 -42.99 -18.28
CA GLN A 203 5.63 -42.34 -17.04
C GLN A 203 4.76 -41.08 -17.23
N ASP A 204 4.49 -40.62 -18.46
CA ASP A 204 3.57 -39.49 -18.69
C ASP A 204 2.11 -39.98 -18.78
N ASP A 205 1.62 -40.58 -17.69
CA ASP A 205 0.18 -40.85 -17.53
C ASP A 205 -0.55 -39.55 -17.19
N LEU A 206 -1.80 -39.40 -17.66
CA LEU A 206 -2.60 -38.19 -17.44
C LEU A 206 -2.98 -38.07 -15.95
N GLU A 207 -2.45 -37.09 -15.22
CA GLU A 207 -2.70 -36.92 -13.78
C GLU A 207 -3.92 -36.04 -13.45
N VAL A 208 -4.15 -34.95 -14.20
CA VAL A 208 -5.24 -34.00 -13.92
C VAL A 208 -5.91 -33.51 -15.21
N LEU A 209 -7.24 -33.63 -15.26
CA LEU A 209 -8.09 -33.12 -16.32
C LEU A 209 -9.00 -31.99 -15.81
N HIS A 210 -9.06 -30.88 -16.54
CA HIS A 210 -9.89 -29.73 -16.19
C HIS A 210 -11.15 -29.72 -17.08
N ILE A 211 -12.34 -29.81 -16.47
CA ILE A 211 -13.62 -29.81 -17.17
C ILE A 211 -14.54 -28.76 -16.53
N GLY A 212 -14.58 -27.56 -17.11
CA GLY A 212 -15.40 -26.46 -16.59
C GLY A 212 -14.99 -26.06 -15.17
N GLU A 213 -15.91 -26.22 -14.20
CA GLU A 213 -15.66 -25.94 -12.77
C GLU A 213 -15.09 -27.14 -11.99
N PHE A 214 -14.98 -28.31 -12.63
CA PHE A 214 -14.50 -29.55 -12.02
C PHE A 214 -13.07 -29.86 -12.44
N LYS A 215 -12.30 -30.44 -11.51
CA LYS A 215 -11.01 -31.06 -11.78
C LYS A 215 -11.12 -32.55 -11.54
N VAL A 216 -10.78 -33.35 -12.54
CA VAL A 216 -10.72 -34.80 -12.44
C VAL A 216 -9.27 -35.19 -12.21
N TRP A 217 -8.97 -35.71 -11.02
CA TRP A 217 -7.65 -36.22 -10.64
C TRP A 217 -7.60 -37.72 -10.89
N LEU A 218 -6.55 -38.19 -11.54
CA LEU A 218 -6.34 -39.59 -11.92
C LEU A 218 -5.14 -40.12 -11.14
N LEU A 219 -5.41 -40.91 -10.10
CA LEU A 219 -4.39 -41.55 -9.27
C LEU A 219 -4.14 -42.97 -9.77
N HIS A 220 -2.88 -43.26 -10.12
CA HIS A 220 -2.51 -44.50 -10.78
C HIS A 220 -2.02 -45.54 -9.78
N GLY A 221 -2.81 -46.60 -9.58
CA GLY A 221 -2.39 -47.79 -8.83
C GLY A 221 -1.85 -48.90 -9.74
N PRO A 222 -1.29 -49.99 -9.18
CA PRO A 222 -0.72 -51.08 -9.98
C PRO A 222 -1.74 -51.80 -10.88
N LEU A 223 -2.97 -52.02 -10.37
CA LEU A 223 -4.05 -52.77 -11.04
C LEU A 223 -5.31 -51.94 -11.31
N ALA A 224 -5.49 -50.81 -10.63
CA ALA A 224 -6.64 -49.92 -10.78
C ALA A 224 -6.22 -48.44 -10.80
N ILE A 225 -7.04 -47.61 -11.43
CA ILE A 225 -6.92 -46.14 -11.52
C ILE A 225 -8.10 -45.54 -10.75
N LEU A 226 -7.84 -44.56 -9.88
CA LEU A 226 -8.87 -43.84 -9.15
C LEU A 226 -9.06 -42.46 -9.78
N ALA A 227 -10.25 -42.17 -10.29
CA ALA A 227 -10.63 -40.87 -10.82
C ALA A 227 -11.48 -40.10 -9.80
N LEU A 228 -10.96 -39.00 -9.28
CA LEU A 228 -11.63 -38.13 -8.29
C LEU A 228 -12.12 -36.86 -8.98
N VAL A 229 -13.42 -36.63 -8.99
CA VAL A 229 -14.02 -35.37 -9.47
C VAL A 229 -14.10 -34.40 -8.29
N VAL A 230 -13.30 -33.36 -8.34
CA VAL A 230 -13.16 -32.38 -7.25
C VAL A 230 -13.59 -30.99 -7.73
N ARG A 231 -14.44 -30.34 -6.94
CA ARG A 231 -14.73 -28.91 -7.03
C ARG A 231 -13.77 -28.16 -6.10
N GLY A 232 -13.00 -27.22 -6.65
CA GLY A 232 -11.98 -26.46 -5.91
C GLY A 232 -10.55 -27.01 -6.08
N GLN A 233 -9.66 -26.67 -5.16
CA GLN A 233 -8.26 -27.12 -5.17
C GLN A 233 -8.05 -28.23 -4.13
N LEU A 234 -7.66 -29.42 -4.58
CA LEU A 234 -7.27 -30.52 -3.70
C LEU A 234 -5.91 -30.20 -3.04
N PRO A 235 -5.80 -30.16 -1.71
CA PRO A 235 -4.52 -29.94 -1.03
C PRO A 235 -3.52 -31.08 -1.32
N PRO A 236 -2.22 -30.78 -1.48
CA PRO A 236 -1.21 -31.79 -1.81
C PRO A 236 -1.03 -32.88 -0.74
N GLN A 237 -1.36 -32.56 0.53
CA GLN A 237 -1.34 -33.54 1.63
C GLN A 237 -2.42 -34.61 1.47
N LEU A 238 -3.57 -34.25 0.89
CA LEU A 238 -4.67 -35.18 0.65
C LEU A 238 -4.44 -36.01 -0.61
N GLU A 239 -3.79 -35.44 -1.62
CA GLU A 239 -3.34 -36.19 -2.79
C GLU A 239 -2.44 -37.37 -2.38
N ALA A 240 -1.43 -37.12 -1.55
CA ALA A 240 -0.58 -38.17 -0.99
C ALA A 240 -1.39 -39.21 -0.18
N ALA A 241 -2.30 -38.75 0.69
CA ALA A 241 -3.14 -39.64 1.48
C ALA A 241 -4.10 -40.50 0.62
N PHE A 242 -4.58 -39.98 -0.51
CA PHE A 242 -5.41 -40.74 -1.45
C PHE A 242 -4.60 -41.75 -2.25
N SER A 243 -3.35 -41.43 -2.58
CA SER A 243 -2.41 -42.38 -3.17
C SER A 243 -2.12 -43.56 -2.24
N ASP A 244 -1.89 -43.31 -0.96
CA ASP A 244 -1.68 -44.39 0.02
C ASP A 244 -2.94 -45.27 0.17
N ARG A 245 -4.12 -44.67 0.11
CA ARG A 245 -5.39 -45.40 0.20
C ARG A 245 -5.69 -46.26 -1.03
N ILE A 246 -5.40 -45.77 -2.24
CA ILE A 246 -5.58 -46.59 -3.46
C ILE A 246 -4.60 -47.77 -3.46
N GLU A 247 -3.39 -47.61 -2.90
CA GLU A 247 -2.45 -48.71 -2.72
C GLU A 247 -3.01 -49.76 -1.74
N ALA A 248 -3.55 -49.33 -0.59
CA ALA A 248 -4.21 -50.23 0.36
C ALA A 248 -5.41 -50.98 -0.23
N ILE A 249 -6.21 -50.32 -1.08
CA ILE A 249 -7.31 -50.96 -1.82
C ILE A 249 -6.74 -52.00 -2.81
N ASN A 250 -5.70 -51.66 -3.55
CA ASN A 250 -5.06 -52.59 -4.49
C ASN A 250 -4.47 -53.82 -3.79
N GLU A 251 -3.87 -53.67 -2.61
CA GLU A 251 -3.35 -54.80 -1.83
C GLU A 251 -4.48 -55.70 -1.31
N THR A 252 -5.53 -55.10 -0.75
CA THR A 252 -6.66 -55.84 -0.17
C THR A 252 -7.44 -56.61 -1.23
N PHE A 253 -7.68 -56.01 -2.39
CA PHE A 253 -8.50 -56.56 -3.46
C PHE A 253 -7.68 -57.17 -4.61
N ARG A 254 -6.36 -57.35 -4.44
CA ARG A 254 -5.43 -57.86 -5.47
C ARG A 254 -5.91 -59.10 -6.22
N PRO A 255 -6.39 -60.19 -5.57
CA PRO A 255 -6.82 -61.39 -6.29
C PRO A 255 -8.10 -61.17 -7.12
N GLN A 256 -8.96 -60.25 -6.70
CA GLN A 256 -10.25 -59.96 -7.35
C GLN A 256 -10.04 -58.99 -8.53
N LEU A 257 -9.16 -58.00 -8.37
CA LEU A 257 -8.73 -57.10 -9.44
C LEU A 257 -7.96 -57.87 -10.54
N ALA A 258 -7.08 -58.80 -10.17
CA ALA A 258 -6.33 -59.60 -11.15
C ALA A 258 -7.20 -60.60 -11.93
N SER A 259 -8.30 -61.08 -11.34
CA SER A 259 -9.24 -62.02 -11.98
C SER A 259 -10.44 -61.33 -12.65
N PHE A 260 -10.50 -60.00 -12.60
CA PHE A 260 -11.60 -59.22 -13.17
C PHE A 260 -11.72 -59.41 -14.69
N GLU A 261 -10.59 -59.56 -15.41
CA GLU A 261 -10.57 -59.85 -16.86
C GLU A 261 -11.37 -61.11 -17.23
N ALA A 262 -11.45 -62.10 -16.34
CA ALA A 262 -12.12 -63.37 -16.59
C ALA A 262 -13.60 -63.40 -16.18
N THR A 263 -14.05 -62.46 -15.35
CA THR A 263 -15.36 -62.53 -14.69
C THR A 263 -16.30 -61.39 -15.08
N GLY A 264 -15.79 -60.19 -15.37
CA GLY A 264 -16.60 -59.04 -15.81
C GLY A 264 -17.72 -58.63 -14.85
N ARG A 265 -17.66 -59.07 -13.58
CA ARG A 265 -18.67 -58.78 -12.55
C ARG A 265 -18.13 -57.74 -11.57
N PRO A 266 -18.97 -56.77 -11.14
CA PRO A 266 -18.58 -55.80 -10.13
C PRO A 266 -18.18 -56.48 -8.83
N ILE A 267 -17.14 -55.95 -8.18
CA ILE A 267 -16.51 -56.55 -7.00
C ILE A 267 -17.26 -56.05 -5.76
N ALA A 268 -17.95 -56.94 -5.05
CA ALA A 268 -18.74 -56.59 -3.88
C ALA A 268 -17.86 -56.08 -2.71
N GLY A 269 -18.22 -54.93 -2.15
CA GLY A 269 -17.58 -54.36 -0.95
C GLY A 269 -16.50 -53.30 -1.21
N ILE A 270 -16.20 -52.98 -2.48
CA ILE A 270 -15.30 -51.88 -2.82
C ILE A 270 -15.97 -50.51 -2.56
N ASP A 271 -17.26 -50.38 -2.82
CA ASP A 271 -18.01 -49.11 -2.72
C ASP A 271 -17.90 -48.46 -1.33
N ALA A 272 -17.99 -49.27 -0.26
CA ALA A 272 -17.86 -48.80 1.13
C ALA A 272 -16.47 -48.20 1.45
N ARG A 273 -15.43 -48.58 0.70
CA ARG A 273 -14.09 -47.99 0.81
C ARG A 273 -13.94 -46.74 -0.06
N LEU A 274 -14.77 -46.57 -1.08
CA LEU A 274 -14.79 -45.37 -1.91
C LEU A 274 -15.49 -44.19 -1.22
N ASP A 275 -16.45 -44.47 -0.35
CA ASP A 275 -17.13 -43.43 0.47
C ASP A 275 -16.16 -42.63 1.35
N ASP A 276 -15.05 -43.25 1.78
CA ASP A 276 -13.99 -42.59 2.56
C ASP A 276 -13.29 -41.45 1.79
N PHE A 277 -13.39 -41.45 0.45
CA PHE A 277 -12.85 -40.40 -0.42
C PHE A 277 -13.85 -39.26 -0.66
N LEU A 278 -15.14 -39.45 -0.35
CA LEU A 278 -16.17 -38.41 -0.44
C LEU A 278 -16.12 -37.41 0.74
N LEU A 279 -15.23 -37.60 1.71
CA LEU A 279 -15.07 -36.72 2.88
C LEU A 279 -14.44 -35.36 2.50
N GLY A 280 -15.24 -34.47 1.91
CA GLY A 280 -14.89 -33.06 1.72
C GLY A 280 -15.50 -32.16 2.81
N THR A 281 -14.75 -31.16 3.28
CA THR A 281 -15.24 -30.11 4.18
C THR A 281 -16.31 -29.29 3.46
N ALA A 282 -17.57 -29.52 3.83
CA ALA A 282 -18.67 -28.69 3.34
C ALA A 282 -18.45 -27.25 3.82
N SER A 283 -18.56 -26.29 2.90
CA SER A 283 -18.75 -24.90 3.25
C SER A 283 -19.91 -24.83 4.25
N ALA A 284 -19.64 -24.38 5.47
CA ALA A 284 -20.71 -23.86 6.31
C ALA A 284 -21.46 -22.83 5.46
N ALA A 285 -22.77 -22.99 5.33
CA ALA A 285 -23.63 -22.09 4.57
C ALA A 285 -23.26 -20.65 4.94
N ALA A 286 -22.95 -19.83 3.93
CA ALA A 286 -22.63 -18.43 4.15
C ALA A 286 -23.76 -17.81 4.98
N PRO A 287 -23.50 -17.32 6.20
CA PRO A 287 -24.55 -16.65 6.96
C PRO A 287 -25.04 -15.46 6.13
N SER A 288 -26.35 -15.44 5.88
CA SER A 288 -27.03 -14.31 5.23
C SER A 288 -26.86 -13.07 6.11
N TYR A 289 -25.85 -12.28 5.79
CA TYR A 289 -25.47 -11.07 6.52
C TYR A 289 -26.08 -9.86 5.81
N THR A 290 -27.33 -9.53 6.15
CA THR A 290 -27.98 -8.25 5.77
C THR A 290 -27.59 -7.09 6.69
N LYS A 291 -26.90 -7.34 7.81
CA LYS A 291 -26.53 -6.31 8.80
C LYS A 291 -25.16 -5.60 8.66
N PRO A 292 -24.13 -6.08 7.92
CA PRO A 292 -22.86 -5.36 7.80
C PRO A 292 -22.90 -4.23 6.76
N LYS A 293 -23.81 -4.28 5.77
CA LYS A 293 -24.01 -3.16 4.81
C LYS A 293 -24.56 -1.91 5.51
N VAL A 294 -25.43 -2.09 6.50
CA VAL A 294 -25.98 -0.99 7.31
C VAL A 294 -24.91 -0.41 8.24
N ALA A 295 -24.10 -1.26 8.87
CA ALA A 295 -22.99 -0.81 9.71
C ALA A 295 -21.91 -0.08 8.88
N ALA A 296 -21.55 -0.61 7.70
CA ALA A 296 -20.63 0.05 6.79
C ALA A 296 -21.20 1.39 6.28
N GLY A 297 -22.51 1.44 5.98
CA GLY A 297 -23.21 2.68 5.63
C GLY A 297 -23.15 3.72 6.75
N LEU A 298 -23.39 3.32 8.01
CA LEU A 298 -23.30 4.19 9.18
C LEU A 298 -21.88 4.70 9.45
N VAL A 299 -20.86 3.86 9.26
CA VAL A 299 -19.46 4.28 9.39
C VAL A 299 -19.07 5.22 8.25
N LEU A 300 -19.52 4.96 7.02
CA LEU A 300 -19.27 5.84 5.88
C LEU A 300 -19.96 7.20 6.06
N THR A 301 -21.21 7.24 6.53
CA THR A 301 -21.91 8.49 6.81
C THR A 301 -21.27 9.22 7.99
N ALA A 302 -20.87 8.54 9.06
CA ALA A 302 -20.13 9.15 10.15
C ALA A 302 -18.78 9.73 9.69
N ALA A 303 -18.05 9.02 8.80
CA ALA A 303 -16.80 9.50 8.22
C ALA A 303 -17.02 10.70 7.29
N LEU A 304 -18.07 10.68 6.46
CA LEU A 304 -18.44 11.81 5.60
C LEU A 304 -18.83 13.04 6.43
N VAL A 305 -19.60 12.85 7.51
CA VAL A 305 -19.98 13.93 8.42
C VAL A 305 -18.75 14.47 9.16
N ALA A 306 -17.88 13.59 9.66
CA ALA A 306 -16.62 13.97 10.31
C ALA A 306 -15.66 14.70 9.37
N ALA A 307 -15.68 14.38 8.06
CA ALA A 307 -14.89 15.07 7.05
C ALA A 307 -15.54 16.39 6.59
N PHE A 308 -16.87 16.48 6.56
CA PHE A 308 -17.61 17.65 6.07
C PHE A 308 -17.37 18.91 6.93
N PHE A 309 -17.44 18.78 8.26
CA PHE A 309 -17.24 19.92 9.16
C PHE A 309 -15.86 20.60 9.04
N PRO A 310 -14.72 19.89 9.05
CA PRO A 310 -13.40 20.50 8.87
C PRO A 310 -13.18 21.03 7.45
N LEU A 311 -13.82 20.44 6.43
CA LEU A 311 -13.75 20.94 5.05
C LEU A 311 -14.45 22.31 4.93
N CYS A 312 -15.69 22.42 5.42
CA CYS A 312 -16.46 23.66 5.44
C CYS A 312 -15.81 24.74 6.32
N ALA A 313 -15.21 24.35 7.45
CA ALA A 313 -14.43 25.28 8.28
C ALA A 313 -13.18 25.79 7.56
N GLY A 314 -12.48 24.93 6.81
CA GLY A 314 -11.33 25.32 5.99
C GLY A 314 -11.70 26.32 4.88
N ILE A 315 -12.83 26.11 4.19
CA ILE A 315 -13.32 27.02 3.16
C ILE A 315 -13.65 28.40 3.76
N ARG A 316 -14.36 28.46 4.90
CA ARG A 316 -14.67 29.72 5.60
C ARG A 316 -13.41 30.47 6.03
N TRP A 317 -12.44 29.75 6.61
CA TRP A 317 -11.15 30.31 7.00
C TRP A 317 -10.39 30.91 5.83
N HIS A 318 -10.34 30.20 4.70
CA HIS A 318 -9.67 30.69 3.49
C HIS A 318 -10.32 31.96 2.94
N ASN A 319 -11.65 32.04 2.94
CA ASN A 319 -12.38 33.23 2.51
C ASN A 319 -12.17 34.42 3.46
N TYR A 320 -12.14 34.18 4.77
CA TYR A 320 -11.80 35.20 5.77
C TYR A 320 -10.38 35.73 5.56
N LEU A 321 -9.38 34.86 5.44
CA LEU A 321 -7.99 35.26 5.19
C LEU A 321 -7.84 36.06 3.89
N ARG A 322 -8.57 35.68 2.84
CA ARG A 322 -8.57 36.43 1.58
C ARG A 322 -9.15 37.83 1.74
N ALA A 323 -10.27 37.97 2.45
CA ALA A 323 -10.88 39.26 2.72
C ALA A 323 -9.96 40.14 3.58
N LEU A 324 -9.35 39.55 4.61
CA LEU A 324 -8.46 40.26 5.51
C LEU A 324 -7.17 40.74 4.84
N LYS A 325 -6.60 39.94 3.94
CA LYS A 325 -5.45 40.37 3.12
C LYS A 325 -5.80 41.45 2.10
N ALA A 326 -7.07 41.57 1.74
CA ALA A 326 -7.56 42.60 0.83
C ALA A 326 -7.91 43.91 1.55
N GLU A 327 -8.08 43.87 2.89
CA GLU A 327 -8.35 45.06 3.69
C GLU A 327 -7.12 45.98 3.74
N PRO A 328 -7.26 47.26 3.34
CA PRO A 328 -6.19 48.23 3.47
C PRO A 328 -5.76 48.42 4.92
N GLY A 329 -4.46 48.54 5.15
CA GLY A 329 -3.94 48.80 6.50
C GLY A 329 -3.83 47.56 7.39
N VAL A 330 -4.12 46.36 6.86
CA VAL A 330 -3.90 45.08 7.54
C VAL A 330 -2.84 44.27 6.79
N VAL A 331 -1.81 43.80 7.50
CA VAL A 331 -0.78 42.92 6.96
C VAL A 331 -0.77 41.63 7.77
N VAL A 332 -1.09 40.53 7.12
CA VAL A 332 -1.02 39.20 7.73
C VAL A 332 0.42 38.69 7.62
N ILE A 333 1.08 38.47 8.76
CA ILE A 333 2.44 37.92 8.83
C ILE A 333 2.38 36.40 8.79
N ASP A 334 1.51 35.82 9.61
CA ASP A 334 1.40 34.37 9.74
C ASP A 334 -0.06 33.96 9.96
N ALA A 335 -0.42 32.81 9.39
CA ALA A 335 -1.74 32.25 9.47
C ALA A 335 -1.66 30.73 9.44
N HIS A 336 -1.94 30.11 10.58
CA HIS A 336 -1.93 28.65 10.72
C HIS A 336 -3.32 28.10 11.01
N ARG A 337 -3.63 26.98 10.35
CA ARG A 337 -4.86 26.23 10.55
C ARG A 337 -4.57 24.97 11.37
N GLY A 338 -5.03 24.95 12.61
CA GLY A 338 -5.09 23.75 13.43
C GLY A 338 -6.32 22.89 13.11
N TRP A 339 -6.46 21.77 13.83
CA TRP A 339 -7.57 20.84 13.60
C TRP A 339 -8.93 21.41 14.05
N SER A 340 -8.94 22.23 15.12
CA SER A 340 -10.14 22.86 15.68
C SER A 340 -10.00 24.36 15.90
N THR A 341 -8.76 24.84 16.03
CA THR A 341 -8.41 26.24 16.29
C THR A 341 -7.62 26.82 15.13
N PHE A 342 -7.76 28.12 14.92
CA PHE A 342 -7.04 28.89 13.92
C PHE A 342 -6.17 29.92 14.65
N SER A 343 -4.96 30.15 14.17
CA SER A 343 -4.09 31.19 14.71
C SER A 343 -3.69 32.16 13.62
N LEU A 344 -3.73 33.44 13.96
CA LEU A 344 -3.46 34.54 13.05
C LEU A 344 -2.57 35.55 13.74
N ALA A 345 -1.47 35.92 13.08
CA ALA A 345 -0.60 36.98 13.53
C ALA A 345 -0.39 38.00 12.41
N GLY A 346 -0.43 39.27 12.76
CA GLY A 346 -0.27 40.33 11.78
C GLY A 346 -0.07 41.70 12.39
N LEU A 347 0.09 42.68 11.52
CA LEU A 347 0.19 44.09 11.86
C LEU A 347 -1.05 44.80 11.34
N ARG A 348 -1.61 45.71 12.13
CA ARG A 348 -2.75 46.55 11.71
C ARG A 348 -2.52 48.02 12.01
N ASP A 349 -3.04 48.87 11.14
CA ASP A 349 -3.20 50.29 11.43
C ASP A 349 -4.35 50.50 12.45
N PRO A 350 -4.18 51.35 13.48
CA PRO A 350 -5.26 51.66 14.42
C PRO A 350 -6.54 52.21 13.77
N MET A 351 -6.43 52.79 12.57
CA MET A 351 -7.56 53.35 11.81
C MET A 351 -8.16 52.37 10.80
N ALA A 352 -7.58 51.18 10.63
CA ALA A 352 -8.12 50.13 9.76
C ALA A 352 -9.30 49.40 10.41
N ALA A 353 -10.07 48.66 9.59
CA ALA A 353 -11.18 47.85 10.06
C ALA A 353 -10.71 46.81 11.11
N ASP A 354 -11.53 46.57 12.12
CA ASP A 354 -11.21 45.62 13.18
C ASP A 354 -11.37 44.16 12.67
N PRO A 355 -10.29 43.35 12.64
CA PRO A 355 -10.34 41.96 12.20
C PRO A 355 -11.36 41.11 12.97
N TYR A 356 -11.55 41.38 14.28
CA TYR A 356 -12.54 40.68 15.09
C TYR A 356 -13.97 40.87 14.59
N SER A 357 -14.30 42.07 14.09
CA SER A 357 -15.62 42.36 13.52
C SER A 357 -15.88 41.59 12.21
N LEU A 358 -14.82 41.31 11.44
CA LEU A 358 -14.90 40.57 10.19
C LEU A 358 -15.13 39.06 10.41
N LEU A 359 -14.73 38.50 11.56
CA LEU A 359 -14.97 37.08 11.88
C LEU A 359 -16.46 36.72 11.86
N ALA A 360 -17.32 37.59 12.37
CA ALA A 360 -18.76 37.39 12.42
C ALA A 360 -19.37 37.25 11.01
N LYS A 361 -18.86 38.03 10.04
CA LYS A 361 -19.30 38.02 8.64
C LYS A 361 -19.00 36.68 7.94
N TYR A 362 -17.96 35.96 8.36
CA TYR A 362 -17.55 34.67 7.77
C TYR A 362 -17.97 33.45 8.61
N HIS A 363 -18.88 33.64 9.58
CA HIS A 363 -19.38 32.58 10.46
C HIS A 363 -18.27 31.80 11.19
N LEU A 364 -17.20 32.50 11.58
CA LEU A 364 -16.12 31.96 12.41
C LEU A 364 -16.36 32.38 13.85
N SER A 365 -16.33 31.41 14.77
CA SER A 365 -16.50 31.69 16.21
C SER A 365 -15.22 32.33 16.77
N PRO A 366 -15.30 33.48 17.47
CA PRO A 366 -14.12 34.15 18.04
C PRO A 366 -13.32 33.25 19.00
N SER A 367 -13.99 32.35 19.73
CA SER A 367 -13.33 31.42 20.65
C SER A 367 -12.41 30.38 19.98
N LYS A 368 -12.56 30.16 18.67
CA LYS A 368 -11.73 29.22 17.91
C LYS A 368 -10.58 29.90 17.17
N VAL A 369 -10.54 31.23 17.15
CA VAL A 369 -9.53 32.00 16.42
C VAL A 369 -8.69 32.78 17.43
N ASN A 370 -7.43 32.41 17.54
CA ASN A 370 -6.45 33.16 18.32
C ASN A 370 -5.81 34.21 17.40
N GLU A 371 -6.11 35.48 17.63
CA GLU A 371 -5.57 36.58 16.84
C GLU A 371 -4.58 37.41 17.66
N GLN A 372 -3.39 37.63 17.08
CA GLN A 372 -2.35 38.47 17.66
C GLN A 372 -2.01 39.60 16.70
N TRP A 373 -2.44 40.81 17.06
CA TRP A 373 -2.28 42.01 16.23
C TRP A 373 -1.29 42.98 16.84
N GLY A 374 -0.15 43.16 16.16
CA GLY A 374 0.75 44.28 16.40
C GLY A 374 0.22 45.56 15.76
N GLN A 375 0.57 46.71 16.33
CA GLN A 375 0.24 48.01 15.74
C GLN A 375 1.35 48.42 14.77
N TYR A 376 0.99 48.93 13.60
CA TYR A 376 1.91 49.66 12.72
C TYR A 376 1.21 50.86 12.11
N LEU A 377 1.99 51.82 11.61
CA LEU A 377 1.46 53.01 10.95
C LEU A 377 1.57 52.80 9.44
N SER A 378 0.44 52.67 8.76
CA SER A 378 0.42 52.57 7.31
C SER A 378 0.68 53.93 6.66
N LEU A 379 1.48 53.91 5.58
CA LEU A 379 1.74 55.07 4.72
C LEU A 379 0.72 55.18 3.57
N ASP A 380 -0.30 54.32 3.55
CA ASP A 380 -1.41 54.46 2.61
C ASP A 380 -2.04 55.86 2.76
N PRO A 381 -2.22 56.62 1.67
CA PRO A 381 -2.73 57.99 1.70
C PRO A 381 -4.04 58.14 2.50
N ARG A 382 -4.88 57.09 2.53
CA ARG A 382 -6.16 57.09 3.25
C ARG A 382 -5.99 57.17 4.76
N PHE A 383 -5.00 56.48 5.32
CA PHE A 383 -4.73 56.49 6.76
C PHE A 383 -3.79 57.63 7.14
N ALA A 384 -2.76 57.88 6.34
CA ALA A 384 -1.81 58.95 6.58
C ALA A 384 -2.49 60.34 6.54
N GLY A 385 -3.37 60.59 5.56
CA GLY A 385 -4.14 61.82 5.47
C GLY A 385 -5.13 61.96 6.63
N ALA A 386 -5.87 60.90 6.95
CA ALA A 386 -6.85 60.96 8.04
C ALA A 386 -6.20 61.16 9.42
N ARG A 387 -5.01 60.59 9.65
CA ARG A 387 -4.23 60.82 10.87
C ARG A 387 -3.73 62.25 10.95
N ARG A 388 -3.11 62.75 9.87
CA ARG A 388 -2.63 64.15 9.82
C ARG A 388 -3.77 65.13 10.11
N LEU A 389 -4.92 64.95 9.46
CA LEU A 389 -6.11 65.77 9.68
C LEU A 389 -6.57 65.75 11.15
N ARG A 390 -6.58 64.57 11.78
CA ARG A 390 -6.90 64.42 13.20
C ARG A 390 -5.88 65.13 14.08
N ASP A 391 -4.59 64.98 13.79
CA ASP A 391 -3.50 65.58 14.56
C ASP A 391 -3.51 67.12 14.44
N GLU A 392 -3.77 67.65 13.24
CA GLU A 392 -3.95 69.08 12.98
C GLU A 392 -5.19 69.63 13.70
N ALA A 393 -6.32 68.93 13.63
CA ALA A 393 -7.53 69.31 14.37
C ALA A 393 -7.29 69.32 15.89
N ALA A 394 -6.61 68.30 16.42
CA ALA A 394 -6.27 68.22 17.84
C ALA A 394 -5.25 69.28 18.26
N SER A 395 -4.33 69.66 17.37
CA SER A 395 -3.39 70.76 17.60
C SER A 395 -4.14 72.09 17.67
N LEU A 396 -5.07 72.34 16.73
CA LEU A 396 -5.88 73.54 16.70
C LEU A 396 -6.80 73.66 17.92
N HIS A 397 -7.34 72.55 18.40
CA HIS A 397 -8.16 72.52 19.61
C HIS A 397 -7.40 72.93 20.88
N LYS A 398 -6.08 72.71 20.92
CA LYS A 398 -5.23 73.14 22.03
C LYS A 398 -4.82 74.62 21.94
N GLN A 399 -5.08 75.28 20.80
CA GLN A 399 -4.79 76.70 20.65
C GLN A 399 -5.83 77.54 21.37
N ALA A 400 -5.36 78.57 22.07
CA ALA A 400 -6.19 79.56 22.72
C ALA A 400 -5.64 80.96 22.43
N VAL A 401 -6.53 81.90 22.13
CA VAL A 401 -6.19 83.31 22.00
C VAL A 401 -6.81 84.06 23.17
N TYR A 402 -5.99 84.78 23.94
CA TYR A 402 -6.40 85.44 25.17
C TYR A 402 -6.80 86.89 24.93
N PHE A 403 -7.71 87.40 25.75
CA PHE A 403 -8.26 88.75 25.66
C PHE A 403 -8.08 89.51 26.96
N GLU A 404 -7.95 90.84 26.85
CA GLU A 404 -7.96 91.73 28.01
C GLU A 404 -9.37 91.81 28.64
N GLU A 405 -9.41 92.31 29.87
CA GLU A 405 -10.64 92.52 30.62
C GLU A 405 -11.60 93.45 29.87
N ASP A 406 -12.88 93.07 29.78
CA ASP A 406 -13.95 93.81 29.07
C ASP A 406 -13.66 94.20 27.59
N ALA A 407 -12.60 93.66 26.98
CA ALA A 407 -12.23 93.92 25.60
C ALA A 407 -12.59 92.74 24.67
N ALA A 408 -13.02 93.08 23.46
CA ALA A 408 -13.18 92.14 22.34
C ALA A 408 -12.03 92.26 21.31
N ASP A 409 -11.09 93.18 21.54
CA ASP A 409 -9.91 93.38 20.69
C ASP A 409 -8.74 92.50 21.14
N ILE A 410 -7.98 91.98 20.17
CA ILE A 410 -6.83 91.10 20.43
C ILE A 410 -5.59 91.96 20.73
N PRO A 411 -4.84 91.69 21.82
CA PRO A 411 -3.59 92.39 22.12
C PRO A 411 -2.58 92.30 20.98
N MET A 412 -1.85 93.38 20.70
CA MET A 412 -0.86 93.40 19.59
C MET A 412 0.20 92.28 19.70
N GLY A 413 0.55 91.85 20.92
CA GLY A 413 1.49 90.75 21.15
C GLY A 413 1.00 89.37 20.68
N GLN A 414 -0.30 89.19 20.45
CA GLN A 414 -0.90 87.93 19.99
C GLN A 414 -1.20 87.89 18.49
N LEU A 415 -0.96 88.98 17.76
CA LEU A 415 -1.12 89.01 16.30
C LEU A 415 -0.29 87.93 15.56
N PRO A 416 0.98 87.64 15.94
CA PRO A 416 1.74 86.56 15.30
C PRO A 416 1.18 85.15 15.57
N VAL A 417 0.57 84.94 16.73
CA VAL A 417 -0.10 83.67 17.08
C VAL A 417 -1.31 83.47 16.17
N LEU A 418 -2.05 84.55 15.90
CA LEU A 418 -3.18 84.53 14.97
C LEU A 418 -2.77 84.20 13.53
N ASP A 419 -1.61 84.66 13.07
CA ASP A 419 -1.06 84.30 11.76
C ASP A 419 -0.74 82.80 11.70
N THR A 420 -0.12 82.26 12.75
CA THR A 420 0.19 80.82 12.88
C THR A 420 -1.07 79.96 12.88
N ILE A 421 -2.10 80.37 13.64
CA ILE A 421 -3.41 79.71 13.65
C ILE A 421 -4.04 79.77 12.26
N GLY A 422 -3.95 80.91 11.58
CA GLY A 422 -4.48 81.07 10.23
C GLY A 422 -3.81 80.16 9.19
N ASP A 423 -2.48 80.00 9.26
CA ASP A 423 -1.73 79.05 8.43
C ASP A 423 -2.15 77.60 8.72
N GLN A 424 -2.26 77.21 10.00
CA GLN A 424 -2.72 75.88 10.41
C GLN A 424 -4.14 75.58 9.92
N MET A 425 -5.06 76.53 10.04
CA MET A 425 -6.43 76.39 9.55
C MET A 425 -6.49 76.25 8.03
N ARG A 426 -5.66 77.00 7.27
CA ARG A 426 -5.57 76.84 5.81
C ARG A 426 -5.09 75.45 5.41
N ALA A 427 -4.06 74.94 6.07
CA ALA A 427 -3.56 73.58 5.84
C ALA A 427 -4.65 72.53 6.15
N LEU A 428 -5.30 72.66 7.30
CA LEU A 428 -6.37 71.76 7.73
C LEU A 428 -7.57 71.75 6.77
N ILE A 429 -8.01 72.92 6.30
CA ILE A 429 -9.11 73.04 5.33
C ILE A 429 -8.71 72.42 3.98
N ALA A 430 -7.48 72.64 3.52
CA ALA A 430 -6.99 72.04 2.28
C ALA A 430 -6.93 70.51 2.38
N ASP A 431 -6.42 69.97 3.48
CA ASP A 431 -6.31 68.53 3.72
C ASP A 431 -7.69 67.87 3.93
N ALA A 432 -8.64 68.56 4.57
CA ALA A 432 -10.04 68.12 4.68
C ALA A 432 -10.69 68.02 3.29
N THR A 433 -10.50 69.05 2.47
CA THR A 433 -11.07 69.13 1.12
C THR A 433 -10.47 68.04 0.21
N ALA A 434 -9.16 67.80 0.31
CA ALA A 434 -8.47 66.75 -0.43
C ALA A 434 -8.97 65.34 -0.07
N GLN A 435 -9.43 65.14 1.18
CA GLN A 435 -10.03 63.89 1.65
C GLN A 435 -11.55 63.82 1.40
N GLY A 436 -12.14 64.82 0.75
CA GLY A 436 -13.58 64.88 0.47
C GLY A 436 -14.45 65.05 1.72
N LYS A 437 -13.89 65.57 2.82
CA LYS A 437 -14.61 65.81 4.07
C LYS A 437 -15.17 67.21 4.15
N GLN A 438 -16.31 67.36 4.81
CA GLN A 438 -16.86 68.66 5.17
C GLN A 438 -16.24 69.13 6.48
N ILE A 439 -15.63 70.31 6.48
CA ILE A 439 -15.03 70.92 7.66
C ILE A 439 -15.83 72.13 8.12
N GLN A 440 -16.09 72.20 9.42
CA GLN A 440 -16.62 73.37 10.10
C GLN A 440 -15.82 73.62 11.37
N ILE A 441 -15.38 74.86 11.59
CA ILE A 441 -14.60 75.27 12.74
C ILE A 441 -15.49 76.14 13.61
N GLN A 442 -15.86 75.62 14.78
CA GLN A 442 -16.59 76.38 15.77
C GLN A 442 -15.61 77.21 16.60
N VAL A 443 -15.75 78.53 16.53
CA VAL A 443 -14.97 79.49 17.29
C VAL A 443 -15.71 79.77 18.59
N VAL A 444 -15.11 79.34 19.69
CA VAL A 444 -15.76 79.35 21.01
C VAL A 444 -15.15 80.43 21.87
N GLY A 445 -15.94 81.44 22.22
CA GLY A 445 -15.54 82.49 23.15
C GLY A 445 -15.86 82.13 24.59
N HIS A 446 -14.92 82.46 25.48
CA HIS A 446 -15.02 82.28 26.92
C HIS A 446 -14.76 83.62 27.63
N THR A 447 -15.41 83.80 28.77
CA THR A 447 -15.20 84.93 29.69
C THR A 447 -14.93 84.39 31.08
N ASP A 448 -14.30 85.21 31.93
CA ASP A 448 -14.21 84.93 33.35
C ASP A 448 -15.57 85.07 34.07
N ARG A 449 -15.60 84.79 35.37
CA ARG A 449 -16.80 84.85 36.21
C ARG A 449 -17.21 86.27 36.63
N THR A 450 -16.46 87.27 36.21
CA THR A 450 -16.69 88.67 36.59
C THR A 450 -17.80 89.26 35.71
N GLY A 451 -18.78 89.94 36.31
CA GLY A 451 -19.92 90.54 35.57
C GLY A 451 -21.20 89.70 35.55
N SER A 452 -22.21 90.18 34.81
CA SER A 452 -23.50 89.47 34.67
C SER A 452 -23.43 88.38 33.59
N GLU A 453 -24.16 87.28 33.79
CA GLU A 453 -24.21 86.17 32.82
C GLU A 453 -24.61 86.64 31.40
N SER A 454 -25.59 87.56 31.30
CA SER A 454 -26.01 88.16 30.04
C SER A 454 -24.90 88.92 29.33
N ARG A 455 -24.06 89.65 30.07
CA ARG A 455 -22.96 90.43 29.53
C ARG A 455 -21.80 89.51 29.15
N ASN A 456 -21.54 88.48 29.95
CA ASN A 456 -20.52 87.48 29.67
C ASN A 456 -20.86 86.66 28.41
N ALA A 457 -22.13 86.31 28.22
CA ALA A 457 -22.62 85.70 26.98
C ALA A 457 -22.45 86.64 25.77
N GLU A 458 -22.76 87.93 25.91
CA GLU A 458 -22.57 88.91 24.84
C GLU A 458 -21.09 89.11 24.48
N VAL A 459 -20.22 89.29 25.48
CA VAL A 459 -18.77 89.50 25.30
C VAL A 459 -18.11 88.26 24.70
N SER A 460 -18.44 87.05 25.18
CA SER A 460 -17.93 85.81 24.59
C SER A 460 -18.36 85.64 23.12
N GLN A 461 -19.61 85.98 22.79
CA GLN A 461 -20.10 85.94 21.41
C GLN A 461 -19.39 86.98 20.53
N GLN A 462 -19.20 88.20 21.03
CA GLN A 462 -18.47 89.26 20.32
C GLN A 462 -17.02 88.86 20.06
N ARG A 463 -16.31 88.30 21.05
CA ARG A 463 -14.93 87.79 20.89
C ARG A 463 -14.84 86.72 19.79
N ALA A 464 -15.79 85.78 19.76
CA ALA A 464 -15.84 84.76 18.72
C ALA A 464 -16.07 85.36 17.33
N GLN A 465 -16.96 86.35 17.21
CA GLN A 465 -17.23 87.06 15.94
C GLN A 465 -16.03 87.90 15.48
N THR A 466 -15.37 88.62 16.39
CA THR A 466 -14.15 89.38 16.09
C THR A 466 -13.04 88.45 15.60
N MET A 467 -12.88 87.28 16.24
CA MET A 467 -11.93 86.27 15.79
C MET A 467 -12.21 85.81 14.36
N ILE A 468 -13.47 85.51 14.02
CA ILE A 468 -13.86 85.13 12.65
C ILE A 468 -13.56 86.25 11.65
N ALA A 469 -13.85 87.51 11.99
CA ALA A 469 -13.57 88.64 11.11
C ALA A 469 -12.06 88.80 10.85
N LEU A 470 -11.23 88.62 11.89
CA LEU A 470 -9.78 88.74 11.79
C LEU A 470 -9.12 87.57 11.04
N LEU A 471 -9.67 86.36 11.17
CA LEU A 471 -9.26 85.20 10.36
C LEU A 471 -9.75 85.34 8.90
N GLY A 472 -10.92 85.94 8.68
CA GLY A 472 -11.45 86.30 7.38
C GLY A 472 -10.57 87.30 6.63
N ALA A 473 -10.10 88.33 7.33
CA ALA A 473 -9.13 89.29 6.78
C ALA A 473 -7.78 88.65 6.40
N ARG A 474 -7.46 87.47 6.97
CA ARG A 474 -6.27 86.66 6.65
C ARG A 474 -6.51 85.61 5.55
N GLY A 475 -7.65 85.69 4.88
CA GLY A 475 -7.96 84.90 3.69
C GLY A 475 -8.63 83.56 3.95
N ILE A 476 -9.16 83.31 5.16
CA ILE A 476 -9.99 82.12 5.43
C ILE A 476 -11.46 82.46 5.20
N ASP A 477 -12.13 81.73 4.32
CA ASP A 477 -13.53 81.99 3.97
C ASP A 477 -14.45 81.84 5.21
N PRO A 478 -15.26 82.85 5.56
CA PRO A 478 -16.17 82.81 6.71
C PRO A 478 -17.13 81.61 6.73
N LYS A 479 -17.42 80.99 5.57
CA LYS A 479 -18.30 79.81 5.49
C LYS A 479 -17.83 78.61 6.31
N TYR A 480 -16.53 78.53 6.62
CA TYR A 480 -15.98 77.44 7.42
C TYR A 480 -16.20 77.64 8.91
N PHE A 481 -16.66 78.83 9.35
CA PHE A 481 -16.75 79.17 10.76
C PHE A 481 -18.18 79.18 11.31
N SER A 482 -18.31 78.92 12.62
CA SER A 482 -19.50 79.20 13.41
C SER A 482 -19.09 79.82 14.74
N ALA A 483 -19.67 80.97 15.11
CA ALA A 483 -19.38 81.64 16.38
C ALA A 483 -20.28 81.10 17.50
N MET A 484 -19.69 80.77 18.65
CA MET A 484 -20.42 80.37 19.85
C MET A 484 -19.82 81.05 21.10
N GLY A 485 -20.59 81.88 21.78
CA GLY A 485 -20.25 82.43 23.10
C GLY A 485 -20.77 81.53 24.21
N LEU A 486 -19.88 80.99 25.05
CA LEU A 486 -20.25 80.17 26.20
C LEU A 486 -20.37 80.96 27.52
N GLY A 487 -20.06 82.26 27.50
CA GLY A 487 -19.93 83.05 28.71
C GLY A 487 -18.86 82.46 29.65
N HIS A 488 -19.21 82.30 30.93
CA HIS A 488 -18.31 81.82 31.99
C HIS A 488 -18.51 80.34 32.34
N ALA A 489 -19.13 79.56 31.45
CA ALA A 489 -19.31 78.13 31.66
C ALA A 489 -17.94 77.43 31.82
N ALA A 490 -17.70 76.86 33.00
CA ALA A 490 -16.40 76.35 33.42
C ALA A 490 -15.88 75.22 32.52
N PRO A 491 -14.54 75.07 32.37
CA PRO A 491 -13.97 73.87 31.77
C PRO A 491 -14.29 72.65 32.64
N ASP A 492 -14.77 71.56 32.04
CA ASP A 492 -14.99 70.29 32.74
C ASP A 492 -13.64 69.73 33.26
N GLY A 493 -13.36 69.89 34.57
CA GLY A 493 -12.18 69.30 35.21
C GLY A 493 -12.06 69.59 36.72
N PRO A 494 -11.57 68.64 37.54
CA PRO A 494 -11.38 68.84 38.99
C PRO A 494 -10.19 69.78 39.23
N GLY A 495 -10.46 71.00 39.71
CA GLY A 495 -9.44 72.04 39.99
C GLY A 495 -9.81 73.47 39.57
N ALA A 496 -11.06 73.73 39.19
CA ALA A 496 -11.55 75.01 38.67
C ALA A 496 -11.40 76.22 39.63
N ASP A 497 -11.18 76.00 40.93
CA ASP A 497 -11.15 77.07 41.94
C ASP A 497 -9.77 77.75 42.09
N ALA A 498 -8.75 77.36 41.31
CA ALA A 498 -7.36 77.84 41.44
C ALA A 498 -6.73 78.40 40.15
N TYR A 499 -7.52 78.59 39.08
CA TYR A 499 -7.01 79.17 37.83
C TYR A 499 -6.99 80.70 37.90
N GLU A 500 -5.97 81.33 37.30
CA GLU A 500 -5.97 82.78 37.17
C GLU A 500 -7.04 83.22 36.16
N ASP A 501 -7.90 84.17 36.55
CA ASP A 501 -9.09 84.61 35.78
C ASP A 501 -8.76 85.02 34.33
N TYR A 502 -7.53 85.46 34.05
CA TYR A 502 -7.11 85.82 32.69
C TYR A 502 -7.07 84.63 31.72
N LEU A 503 -6.90 83.40 32.21
CA LEU A 503 -6.86 82.21 31.38
C LEU A 503 -8.25 81.85 30.83
N ASP A 504 -9.32 82.27 31.50
CA ASP A 504 -10.70 82.03 31.09
C ASP A 504 -11.23 83.07 30.09
N ARG A 505 -10.54 84.21 29.96
CA ARG A 505 -10.77 85.17 28.86
C ARG A 505 -10.07 84.71 27.59
N ARG A 506 -10.60 83.66 26.95
CA ARG A 506 -9.99 83.05 25.76
C ARG A 506 -10.99 82.75 24.66
N VAL A 507 -10.48 82.62 23.45
CA VAL A 507 -11.16 81.97 22.33
C VAL A 507 -10.43 80.68 22.00
N THR A 508 -11.20 79.59 21.88
CA THR A 508 -10.72 78.26 21.48
C THR A 508 -11.41 77.82 20.19
N PHE A 509 -10.88 76.77 19.56
CA PHE A 509 -11.35 76.30 18.27
C PHE A 509 -11.76 74.83 18.35
N ASN A 510 -12.99 74.51 17.97
CA ASN A 510 -13.47 73.13 17.87
C ASN A 510 -13.65 72.78 16.40
N VAL A 511 -12.96 71.74 15.93
CA VAL A 511 -13.07 71.29 14.55
C VAL A 511 -14.14 70.21 14.47
N LEU A 512 -15.07 70.39 13.54
CA LEU A 512 -16.11 69.43 13.20
C LEU A 512 -15.83 68.91 11.79
N LEU A 513 -15.66 67.59 11.67
CA LEU A 513 -15.45 66.89 10.41
C LEU A 513 -16.69 66.02 10.13
N ASP A 514 -17.36 66.25 9.01
CA ASP A 514 -18.61 65.57 8.63
C ASP A 514 -19.69 65.63 9.74
N GLY A 515 -19.72 66.74 10.49
CA GLY A 515 -20.64 66.96 11.61
C GLY A 515 -20.29 66.24 12.91
N LYS A 516 -19.11 65.61 13.01
CA LYS A 516 -18.58 64.99 14.23
C LYS A 516 -17.38 65.76 14.75
N GLN A 517 -17.30 65.90 16.08
CA GLN A 517 -16.11 66.43 16.77
C GLN A 517 -14.94 65.47 16.67
#